data_AF-A0A1I7SQU9-F1
#
_entry.id   AF-A0A1I7SQU9-F1
#
_cell.length_a   1.000
_cell.length_b   1.000
_cell.length_c   1.000
_cell.angle_alpha   90.00
_cell.angle_beta   90.00
_cell.angle_gamma   90.00
#
_symmetry.space_group_name_H-M   'P 1'
#
loop_
_entity.id
_entity.type
_entity.pdbx_description
1 polymer ?
#
loop_
_entity_poly.entity_id
_entity_poly.type
_entity_poly.pdbx_seq_one_letter_code
_entity_poly.pdbx_strand_id
1 'polypeptide(L)'
;MFLCILFVPVQFIYRYRVVTSSDTSLKTVLLPLLLASSYMVVHCSILPYTFQRTSPKYDKLLIDNGFEQYAGRNYYVGDVEANVWLIPHLGSCNTTVLLSYVLTYFYRKRTQRYLQRFGTDVTRSTLRAQKQMGRVMMLQALYPTVVFGLPCLILATSPIIGFSSKWLGNILIVSVHTLPTLNALSVIICVPSYRRITKRLLLTILRCSGKDLERYESKVHSTTEGANKTVD
;
A
#
# COMPACT_ATOMS: atom_id res chain seq x y z
N MET A 1 2.46 7.20 -2.26
CA MET A 1 1.28 6.77 -1.47
C MET A 1 -0.03 7.37 -1.96
N PHE A 2 -0.17 8.71 -2.02
CA PHE A 2 -1.43 9.35 -2.43
C PHE A 2 -1.98 8.90 -3.78
N LEU A 3 -1.09 8.62 -4.74
CA LEU A 3 -1.48 8.01 -6.01
C LEU A 3 -2.24 6.69 -5.79
N CYS A 4 -1.75 5.78 -4.96
CA CYS A 4 -2.44 4.52 -4.66
C CYS A 4 -3.85 4.75 -4.07
N ILE A 5 -4.02 5.77 -3.22
CA ILE A 5 -5.30 6.14 -2.63
C ILE A 5 -6.26 6.68 -3.71
N LEU A 6 -5.77 7.55 -4.59
CA LEU A 6 -6.54 8.11 -5.71
C LEU A 6 -6.94 7.05 -6.76
N PHE A 7 -6.15 5.99 -6.90
CA PHE A 7 -6.47 4.88 -7.80
C PHE A 7 -7.67 4.05 -7.33
N VAL A 8 -7.92 3.95 -6.02
CA VAL A 8 -9.04 3.17 -5.47
C VAL A 8 -10.40 3.63 -6.03
N PRO A 9 -10.81 4.90 -5.92
CA PRO A 9 -12.09 5.33 -6.47
C PRO A 9 -12.16 5.16 -7.99
N VAL A 10 -11.06 5.34 -8.72
CA VAL A 10 -11.02 5.10 -10.19
C VAL A 10 -11.38 3.66 -10.52
N GLN A 11 -10.84 2.68 -9.78
CA GLN A 11 -11.20 1.28 -9.99
C GLN A 11 -12.69 1.01 -9.71
N PHE A 12 -13.27 1.62 -8.68
CA PHE A 12 -14.70 1.48 -8.38
C PHE A 12 -15.60 2.17 -9.42
N ILE A 13 -15.18 3.33 -9.95
CA ILE A 13 -15.87 4.04 -11.04
C ILE A 13 -15.86 3.19 -12.31
N TYR A 14 -14.68 2.71 -12.72
CA TYR A 14 -14.53 1.84 -13.87
C TYR A 14 -15.45 0.64 -13.76
N ARG A 15 -15.46 0.00 -12.60
CA ARG A 15 -16.24 -1.18 -12.38
C ARG A 15 -17.74 -0.93 -12.38
N TYR A 16 -18.18 0.17 -11.79
CA TYR A 16 -19.57 0.59 -11.92
C TYR A 16 -19.96 0.76 -13.40
N ARG A 17 -19.09 1.37 -14.21
CA ARG A 17 -19.31 1.51 -15.66
C ARG A 17 -19.39 0.17 -16.38
N VAL A 18 -18.42 -0.73 -16.18
CA VAL A 18 -18.43 -2.09 -16.76
C VAL A 18 -19.73 -2.83 -16.46
N VAL A 19 -20.27 -2.66 -15.25
CA VAL A 19 -21.48 -3.34 -14.82
C VAL A 19 -22.76 -2.68 -15.39
N THR A 20 -22.74 -1.38 -15.67
CA THR A 20 -23.94 -0.62 -16.06
C THR A 20 -24.03 -0.26 -17.54
N SER A 21 -22.93 -0.35 -18.28
CA SER A 21 -22.88 -0.05 -19.71
C SER A 21 -22.16 -1.16 -20.46
N SER A 22 -22.72 -1.61 -21.59
CA SER A 22 -22.09 -2.55 -22.52
C SER A 22 -20.87 -1.96 -23.23
N ASP A 23 -20.85 -0.63 -23.43
CA ASP A 23 -19.76 0.09 -24.09
C ASP A 23 -18.79 0.71 -23.08
N THR A 24 -17.90 -0.10 -22.53
CA THR A 24 -16.76 0.43 -21.77
C THR A 24 -15.64 0.88 -22.69
N SER A 25 -15.62 2.18 -23.01
CA SER A 25 -14.49 2.81 -23.69
C SER A 25 -13.31 3.02 -22.73
N LEU A 26 -12.08 2.82 -23.23
CA LEU A 26 -10.82 3.07 -22.52
C LEU A 26 -10.74 4.50 -21.95
N LYS A 27 -11.38 5.47 -22.60
CA LYS A 27 -11.49 6.87 -22.15
C LYS A 27 -12.08 6.99 -20.74
N THR A 28 -12.98 6.07 -20.37
CA THR A 28 -13.66 6.05 -19.05
C THR A 28 -12.69 5.80 -17.89
N VAL A 29 -11.57 5.13 -18.15
CA VAL A 29 -10.53 4.85 -17.15
C VAL A 29 -9.38 5.83 -17.29
N LEU A 30 -8.96 6.08 -18.53
CA LEU A 30 -7.77 6.87 -18.82
C LEU A 30 -7.96 8.32 -18.37
N LEU A 31 -9.15 8.91 -18.56
CA LEU A 31 -9.39 10.30 -18.15
C LEU A 31 -9.30 10.49 -16.62
N PRO A 32 -10.02 9.74 -15.75
CA PRO A 32 -9.85 9.84 -14.31
C PRO A 32 -8.41 9.56 -13.85
N LEU A 33 -7.74 8.61 -14.51
CA LEU A 33 -6.35 8.27 -14.20
C LEU A 33 -5.39 9.41 -14.52
N LEU A 34 -5.53 10.03 -15.69
CA LEU A 34 -4.73 11.19 -16.07
C LEU A 34 -4.99 12.36 -15.14
N LEU A 35 -6.25 12.65 -14.80
CA LEU A 35 -6.60 13.70 -13.83
C LEU A 35 -5.97 13.45 -12.47
N ALA A 36 -6.05 12.23 -11.94
CA ALA A 36 -5.41 11.86 -10.68
C ALA A 36 -3.88 12.00 -10.74
N SER A 37 -3.27 11.62 -11.86
CA SER A 37 -1.82 11.69 -12.06
C SER A 37 -1.34 13.13 -12.19
N SER A 38 -2.03 13.95 -12.99
CA SER A 38 -1.78 15.39 -13.13
C SER A 38 -1.93 16.12 -11.80
N TYR A 39 -3.00 15.85 -11.05
CA TYR A 39 -3.17 16.38 -9.70
C TYR A 39 -1.98 16.03 -8.81
N MET A 40 -1.52 14.77 -8.84
CA MET A 40 -0.36 14.35 -8.04
C MET A 40 0.93 15.06 -8.43
N VAL A 41 1.17 15.29 -9.73
CA VAL A 41 2.34 16.05 -10.18
C VAL A 41 2.31 17.48 -9.66
N VAL A 42 1.16 18.17 -9.78
CA VAL A 42 0.98 19.54 -9.28
C VAL A 42 1.10 19.59 -7.75
N HIS A 43 0.50 18.63 -7.05
CA HIS A 43 0.57 18.57 -5.59
C HIS A 43 2.01 18.33 -5.11
N CYS A 44 2.76 17.45 -5.78
CA CYS A 44 4.15 17.17 -5.44
C CYS A 44 5.10 18.33 -5.80
N SER A 45 4.82 19.10 -6.86
CA SER A 45 5.67 20.26 -7.21
C SER A 45 5.58 21.40 -6.21
N ILE A 46 4.55 21.40 -5.35
CA ILE A 46 4.36 22.38 -4.27
C ILE A 46 5.21 22.03 -3.03
N LEU A 47 5.64 20.77 -2.86
CA LEU A 47 6.39 20.30 -1.67
C LEU A 47 7.64 21.13 -1.32
N PRO A 48 8.49 21.54 -2.28
CA PRO A 48 9.67 22.36 -1.98
C PRO A 48 9.32 23.74 -1.39
N TYR A 49 8.09 24.20 -1.59
CA TYR A 49 7.60 25.48 -1.10
C TYR A 49 6.85 25.36 0.23
N THR A 50 6.51 24.15 0.68
CA THR A 50 5.79 23.92 1.94
C THR A 50 6.71 23.46 3.06
N PHE A 51 7.77 22.71 2.73
CA PHE A 51 8.74 22.22 3.71
C PHE A 51 10.01 23.07 3.69
N GLN A 52 10.58 23.31 4.87
CA GLN A 52 11.85 24.03 5.01
C GLN A 52 13.03 23.08 4.83
N ARG A 53 14.12 23.60 4.26
CA ARG A 53 15.41 22.91 4.18
C ARG A 53 16.14 22.95 5.52
N THR A 54 17.14 22.08 5.66
CA THR A 54 18.14 22.09 6.73
C THR A 54 18.63 23.51 7.02
N SER A 55 18.69 23.88 8.30
CA SER A 55 19.25 25.16 8.75
C SER A 55 19.88 25.00 10.14
N PRO A 56 20.79 25.91 10.55
CA PRO A 56 21.39 25.86 11.89
C PRO A 56 20.36 25.90 13.03
N LYS A 57 19.22 26.59 12.82
CA LYS A 57 18.07 26.59 13.75
C LYS A 57 17.58 25.16 14.01
N TYR A 58 17.36 24.40 12.94
CA TYR A 58 16.83 23.04 13.02
C TYR A 58 17.88 22.02 13.44
N ASP A 59 19.14 22.22 13.09
CA ASP A 59 20.24 21.36 13.56
C ASP A 59 20.38 21.45 15.08
N LYS A 60 20.29 22.67 15.63
CA LYS A 60 20.26 22.86 17.09
C LYS A 60 19.08 22.14 17.72
N LEU A 61 17.87 22.27 17.16
CA LEU A 61 16.68 21.54 17.62
C LEU A 61 16.89 20.00 17.60
N LEU A 62 17.54 19.46 16.58
CA LEU A 62 17.84 18.02 16.51
C LEU A 62 18.83 17.62 17.61
N ILE A 63 19.93 18.36 17.78
CA ILE A 63 20.94 18.10 18.81
C ILE A 63 20.31 18.16 20.20
N ASP A 64 19.55 19.22 20.48
CA ASP A 64 18.87 19.43 21.77
C ASP A 64 17.87 18.28 22.10
N ASN A 65 17.37 17.57 21.08
CA ASN A 65 16.47 16.41 21.24
C ASN A 65 17.19 15.04 21.15
N GLY A 66 18.53 15.03 21.13
CA GLY A 66 19.34 13.80 21.07
C GLY A 66 19.23 13.08 19.72
N PHE A 67 19.27 13.87 18.64
CA PHE A 67 19.25 13.45 17.23
C PHE A 67 20.45 14.02 16.45
N GLU A 68 21.57 14.21 17.14
CA GLU A 68 22.83 14.75 16.62
C GLU A 68 23.35 14.04 15.36
N GLN A 69 23.07 12.75 15.19
CA GLN A 69 23.44 11.98 14.00
C GLN A 69 22.79 12.49 12.70
N TYR A 70 21.73 13.28 12.80
CA TYR A 70 21.03 13.88 11.67
C TYR A 70 21.41 15.36 11.43
N ALA A 71 22.08 16.01 12.40
CA ALA A 71 22.52 17.39 12.25
C ALA A 71 23.52 17.52 11.08
N GLY A 72 23.38 18.56 10.26
CA GLY A 72 24.21 18.77 9.08
C GLY A 72 23.93 17.84 7.90
N ARG A 73 22.95 16.92 8.00
CA ARG A 73 22.45 16.15 6.85
C ARG A 73 21.34 16.90 6.11
N ASN A 74 21.07 16.48 4.88
CA ASN A 74 19.90 16.97 4.14
C ASN A 74 18.62 16.37 4.73
N TYR A 75 17.79 17.20 5.35
CA TYR A 75 16.46 16.85 5.82
C TYR A 75 15.48 17.99 5.51
N TYR A 76 14.19 17.64 5.58
CA TYR A 76 13.09 18.58 5.42
C TYR A 76 12.33 18.71 6.72
N VAL A 77 11.98 19.94 7.08
CA VAL A 77 11.22 20.26 8.29
C VAL A 77 9.85 20.75 7.89
N GLY A 78 8.84 20.34 8.67
CA GLY A 78 7.51 20.92 8.62
C GLY A 78 7.32 21.87 9.79
N ASP A 79 7.75 23.12 9.64
CA ASP A 79 7.59 24.18 10.65
C ASP A 79 6.43 25.11 10.21
N VAL A 80 5.34 25.09 10.97
CA VAL A 80 4.13 25.90 10.70
C VAL A 80 4.38 27.38 10.94
N GLU A 81 5.23 27.72 11.93
CA GLU A 81 5.57 29.11 12.24
C GLU A 81 6.43 29.70 11.14
N ALA A 82 7.37 28.90 10.61
CA ALA A 82 8.22 29.34 9.51
C ALA A 82 7.50 29.32 8.15
N ASN A 83 6.43 28.53 7.98
CA ASN A 83 5.67 28.51 6.74
C ASN A 83 4.22 28.07 6.93
N VAL A 84 3.32 29.05 6.88
CA VAL A 84 1.87 28.82 6.99
C VAL A 84 1.31 27.97 5.84
N TRP A 85 1.98 27.86 4.69
CA TRP A 85 1.57 27.00 3.57
C TRP A 85 1.58 25.50 3.90
N LEU A 86 2.23 25.11 4.99
CA LEU A 86 2.18 23.75 5.49
C LEU A 86 0.75 23.34 5.89
N ILE A 87 -0.05 24.26 6.45
CA ILE A 87 -1.43 23.99 6.88
C ILE A 87 -2.33 23.60 5.69
N PRO A 88 -2.48 24.43 4.64
CA PRO A 88 -3.30 24.07 3.49
C PRO A 88 -2.74 22.85 2.74
N HIS A 89 -1.42 22.63 2.74
CA HIS A 89 -0.83 21.41 2.19
C HIS A 89 -1.33 20.16 2.95
N LEU A 90 -1.19 20.13 4.27
CA LEU A 90 -1.70 19.02 5.11
C LEU A 90 -3.22 18.88 5.01
N GLY A 91 -3.94 20.00 4.93
CA GLY A 91 -5.39 20.01 4.69
C GLY A 91 -5.77 19.36 3.36
N SER A 92 -5.04 19.66 2.28
CA SER A 92 -5.27 19.06 0.96
C SER A 92 -4.98 17.56 0.93
N CYS A 93 -3.95 17.10 1.66
CA CYS A 93 -3.64 15.68 1.85
C CYS A 93 -4.81 14.95 2.50
N ASN A 94 -5.31 15.46 3.63
CA ASN A 94 -6.45 14.88 4.34
C ASN A 94 -7.74 14.89 3.51
N THR A 95 -8.00 16.00 2.81
CA THR A 95 -9.16 16.15 1.92
C THR A 95 -9.11 15.14 0.77
N THR A 96 -7.94 14.93 0.17
CA THR A 96 -7.74 13.94 -0.90
C THR A 96 -8.09 12.54 -0.44
N VAL A 97 -7.64 12.16 0.77
CA VAL A 97 -7.92 10.87 1.39
C VAL A 97 -9.42 10.73 1.65
N LEU A 98 -10.03 11.71 2.31
CA LEU A 98 -11.46 11.71 2.63
C LEU A 98 -12.33 11.57 1.37
N LEU A 99 -12.10 12.42 0.36
CA LEU A 99 -12.86 12.40 -0.89
C LEU A 99 -12.71 11.06 -1.62
N SER A 100 -11.51 10.48 -1.61
CA SER A 100 -11.26 9.17 -2.24
C SER A 100 -12.08 8.06 -1.58
N TYR A 101 -12.19 8.04 -0.25
CA TYR A 101 -13.02 7.05 0.46
C TYR A 101 -14.52 7.29 0.28
N VAL A 102 -14.97 8.55 0.26
CA VAL A 102 -16.37 8.90 -0.01
C VAL A 102 -16.79 8.39 -1.40
N LEU A 103 -15.98 8.69 -2.44
CA LEU A 103 -16.22 8.21 -3.80
C LEU A 103 -16.20 6.68 -3.87
N THR A 104 -15.23 6.05 -3.22
CA THR A 104 -15.12 4.59 -3.15
C THR A 104 -16.38 3.96 -2.55
N TYR A 105 -16.85 4.46 -1.41
CA TYR A 105 -18.07 3.97 -0.75
C TYR A 105 -19.30 4.19 -1.64
N PHE A 106 -19.43 5.38 -2.23
CA PHE A 106 -20.54 5.73 -3.12
C PHE A 106 -20.63 4.78 -4.32
N TYR A 107 -19.55 4.61 -5.09
CA TYR A 107 -19.54 3.75 -6.28
C TYR A 107 -19.65 2.28 -5.94
N ARG A 108 -19.11 1.83 -4.80
CA ARG A 108 -19.37 0.48 -4.28
C ARG A 108 -20.87 0.26 -4.05
N LYS A 109 -21.52 1.14 -3.29
CA LYS A 109 -22.95 1.02 -2.96
C LYS A 109 -23.80 1.04 -4.23
N ARG A 110 -23.46 1.90 -5.18
CA ARG A 110 -24.13 1.99 -6.49
C ARG A 110 -23.98 0.71 -7.31
N THR A 111 -22.77 0.16 -7.38
CA THR A 111 -22.50 -1.13 -8.06
C THR A 111 -23.28 -2.27 -7.41
N GLN A 112 -23.30 -2.35 -6.08
CA GLN A 112 -24.02 -3.38 -5.36
C GLN A 112 -25.54 -3.29 -5.59
N ARG A 113 -26.11 -2.08 -5.55
CA ARG A 113 -27.53 -1.85 -5.84
C ARG A 113 -27.89 -2.25 -7.25
N TYR A 114 -27.05 -1.93 -8.23
CA TYR A 114 -27.28 -2.34 -9.62
C TYR A 114 -27.28 -3.85 -9.77
N LEU A 115 -26.28 -4.54 -9.22
CA LEU A 115 -26.18 -6.00 -9.27
C LEU A 115 -27.33 -6.71 -8.52
N GLN A 116 -27.89 -6.09 -7.47
CA GLN A 116 -29.08 -6.61 -6.79
C GLN A 116 -30.35 -6.43 -7.62
N ARG A 117 -30.48 -5.28 -8.32
CA ARG A 117 -31.65 -4.95 -9.12
C ARG A 117 -31.75 -5.76 -10.41
N PHE A 118 -30.63 -6.00 -11.08
CA PHE A 118 -30.54 -6.73 -12.35
C PHE A 118 -29.93 -8.13 -12.16
N GLY A 119 -30.00 -8.67 -10.94
CA GLY A 119 -29.39 -9.96 -10.60
C GLY A 119 -30.01 -11.16 -11.33
N THR A 120 -31.20 -11.01 -11.90
CA THR A 120 -31.86 -11.98 -12.78
C THR A 120 -31.23 -12.04 -14.16
N ASP A 121 -30.72 -10.91 -14.65
CA ASP A 121 -30.22 -10.74 -16.03
C ASP A 121 -28.70 -10.99 -16.10
N VAL A 122 -28.03 -11.02 -14.95
CA VAL A 122 -26.60 -11.26 -14.82
C VAL A 122 -26.34 -12.72 -14.43
N THR A 123 -25.45 -13.39 -15.15
CA THR A 123 -25.09 -14.78 -14.86
C THR A 123 -24.55 -14.95 -13.43
N ARG A 124 -24.86 -16.11 -12.80
CA ARG A 124 -24.38 -16.44 -11.45
C ARG A 124 -22.84 -16.40 -11.34
N SER A 125 -22.13 -16.72 -12.41
CA SER A 125 -20.66 -16.64 -12.48
C SER A 125 -20.17 -15.20 -12.41
N THR A 126 -20.75 -14.29 -13.20
CA THR A 126 -20.43 -12.86 -13.17
C THR A 126 -20.74 -12.26 -11.80
N LEU A 127 -21.88 -12.56 -11.21
CA LEU A 127 -22.22 -12.07 -9.86
C LEU A 127 -21.21 -12.50 -8.79
N ARG A 128 -20.75 -13.76 -8.83
CA ARG A 128 -19.71 -14.27 -7.92
C ARG A 128 -18.37 -13.57 -8.14
N ALA A 129 -17.94 -13.42 -9.40
CA ALA A 129 -16.70 -12.72 -9.74
C ALA A 129 -16.72 -11.26 -9.25
N GLN A 130 -17.87 -10.59 -9.43
CA GLN A 130 -18.08 -9.23 -8.93
C GLN A 130 -17.99 -9.18 -7.39
N LYS A 131 -18.73 -10.01 -6.64
CA LYS A 131 -18.63 -10.00 -5.17
C LYS A 131 -17.19 -10.23 -4.69
N GLN A 132 -16.47 -11.16 -5.32
CA GLN A 132 -15.08 -11.46 -4.98
C GLN A 132 -14.14 -10.29 -5.25
N MET A 133 -14.21 -9.67 -6.43
CA MET A 133 -13.41 -8.49 -6.79
C MET A 133 -13.73 -7.32 -5.84
N GLY A 134 -14.99 -7.17 -5.40
CA GLY A 134 -15.38 -6.10 -4.48
C GLY A 134 -14.75 -6.23 -3.11
N ARG A 135 -14.63 -7.47 -2.63
CA ARG A 135 -13.92 -7.76 -1.37
C ARG A 135 -12.43 -7.47 -1.48
N VAL A 136 -11.79 -7.84 -2.60
CA VAL A 136 -10.35 -7.57 -2.82
C VAL A 136 -10.08 -6.07 -2.79
N MET A 137 -10.85 -5.30 -3.56
CA MET A 137 -10.68 -3.85 -3.67
C MET A 137 -10.96 -3.14 -2.34
N MET A 138 -11.88 -3.66 -1.53
CA MET A 138 -12.12 -3.15 -0.18
C MET A 138 -10.94 -3.35 0.75
N LEU A 139 -10.34 -4.54 0.72
CA LEU A 139 -9.13 -4.82 1.50
C LEU A 139 -7.98 -3.94 1.05
N GLN A 140 -7.83 -3.76 -0.27
CA GLN A 140 -6.84 -2.84 -0.85
C GLN A 140 -7.06 -1.39 -0.47
N ALA A 141 -8.30 -0.97 -0.25
CA ALA A 141 -8.60 0.35 0.26
C ALA A 141 -8.32 0.45 1.77
N LEU A 142 -8.56 -0.60 2.55
CA LEU A 142 -8.52 -0.57 4.01
C LEU A 142 -7.10 -0.65 4.59
N TYR A 143 -6.23 -1.52 4.06
CA TYR A 143 -4.88 -1.67 4.66
C TYR A 143 -4.03 -0.40 4.54
N PRO A 144 -4.05 0.41 3.45
CA PRO A 144 -3.31 1.67 3.42
C PRO A 144 -3.82 2.66 4.47
N THR A 145 -5.13 2.68 4.74
CA THR A 145 -5.71 3.53 5.80
C THR A 145 -5.20 3.12 7.18
N VAL A 146 -5.19 1.82 7.47
CA VAL A 146 -4.85 1.32 8.80
C VAL A 146 -3.35 1.31 9.01
N VAL A 147 -2.60 0.74 8.06
CA VAL A 147 -1.15 0.54 8.19
C VAL A 147 -0.38 1.85 8.07
N PHE A 148 -0.85 2.79 7.25
CA PHE A 148 -0.14 4.05 7.04
C PHE A 148 -0.94 5.29 7.51
N GLY A 149 -2.25 5.32 7.26
CA GLY A 149 -3.09 6.44 7.68
C GLY A 149 -3.10 6.65 9.19
N LEU A 150 -3.18 5.59 10.01
CA LEU A 150 -3.13 5.72 11.47
C LEU A 150 -1.77 6.27 11.96
N PRO A 151 -0.60 5.73 11.58
CA PRO A 151 0.68 6.35 11.92
C PRO A 151 0.80 7.82 11.48
N CYS A 152 0.28 8.18 10.31
CA CYS A 152 0.28 9.55 9.84
C CYS A 152 -0.61 10.46 10.69
N LEU A 153 -1.79 10.00 11.08
CA LEU A 153 -2.67 10.76 11.97
C LEU A 153 -2.02 10.96 13.33
N ILE A 154 -1.39 9.92 13.89
CA ILE A 154 -0.64 10.02 15.15
C ILE A 154 0.50 11.03 15.03
N LEU A 155 1.27 11.01 13.93
CA LEU A 155 2.33 12.00 13.70
C LEU A 155 1.78 13.42 13.52
N ALA A 156 0.65 13.58 12.82
CA ALA A 156 0.05 14.89 12.62
C ALA A 156 -0.51 15.48 13.92
N THR A 157 -1.01 14.64 14.83
CA THR A 157 -1.55 15.09 16.13
C THR A 157 -0.50 15.14 17.23
N SER A 158 0.65 14.47 17.08
CA SER A 158 1.70 14.41 18.11
C SER A 158 2.17 15.79 18.60
N PRO A 159 2.33 16.83 17.76
CA PRO A 159 2.72 18.17 18.23
C PRO A 159 1.63 18.82 19.09
N ILE A 160 0.36 18.52 18.84
CA ILE A 160 -0.79 19.11 19.55
C ILE A 160 -0.89 18.54 20.98
N ILE A 161 -0.59 17.25 21.14
CA ILE A 161 -0.65 16.57 22.44
C ILE A 161 0.69 16.55 23.18
N GLY A 162 1.73 17.21 22.65
CA GLY A 162 3.08 17.22 23.23
C GLY A 162 3.77 15.85 23.22
N PHE A 163 3.35 14.93 22.35
CA PHE A 163 3.94 13.60 22.23
C PHE A 163 5.19 13.64 21.34
N SER A 164 6.34 13.27 21.89
CA SER A 164 7.59 13.11 21.15
C SER A 164 8.02 11.64 21.17
N SER A 165 8.34 11.08 20.00
CA SER A 165 8.80 9.70 19.90
C SER A 165 9.84 9.54 18.80
N LYS A 166 10.99 8.98 19.19
CA LYS A 166 12.09 8.65 18.26
C LYS A 166 11.72 7.52 17.28
N TRP A 167 10.72 6.71 17.63
CA TRP A 167 10.30 5.53 16.85
C TRP A 167 9.23 5.84 15.80
N LEU A 168 8.49 6.94 15.96
CA LEU A 168 7.34 7.23 15.10
C LEU A 168 7.74 7.44 13.63
N GLY A 169 8.88 8.10 13.39
CA GLY A 169 9.47 8.22 12.06
C GLY A 169 9.84 6.87 11.44
N ASN A 170 10.45 5.98 12.23
CA ASN A 170 10.82 4.63 11.76
C ASN A 170 9.57 3.80 11.42
N ILE A 171 8.55 3.84 12.27
CA ILE A 171 7.26 3.17 12.03
C ILE A 171 6.64 3.67 10.72
N LEU A 172 6.65 4.97 10.48
CA LEU A 172 6.13 5.56 9.25
C LEU A 172 6.88 5.08 8.00
N ILE A 173 8.21 5.09 8.04
CA ILE A 173 9.04 4.61 6.93
C ILE A 173 8.71 3.15 6.61
N VAL A 174 8.73 2.27 7.62
CA VAL A 174 8.38 0.85 7.45
C VAL A 174 6.97 0.70 6.90
N SER A 175 6.02 1.49 7.40
CA SER A 175 4.63 1.46 6.96
C SER A 175 4.49 1.79 5.48
N VAL A 176 5.18 2.84 4.98
CA VAL A 176 5.18 3.19 3.54
C VAL A 176 5.71 2.04 2.69
N HIS A 177 6.84 1.45 3.08
CA HIS A 177 7.49 0.39 2.32
C HIS A 177 6.74 -0.95 2.37
N THR A 178 5.85 -1.13 3.35
CA THR A 178 5.04 -2.35 3.48
C THR A 178 3.80 -2.33 2.57
N LEU A 179 3.37 -1.16 2.08
CA LEU A 179 2.16 -1.03 1.25
C LEU A 179 2.19 -1.84 -0.07
N PRO A 180 3.28 -1.86 -0.86
CA PRO A 180 3.35 -2.70 -2.06
C PRO A 180 3.25 -4.19 -1.75
N THR A 181 3.90 -4.63 -0.67
CA THR A 181 3.87 -6.02 -0.19
C THR A 181 2.46 -6.44 0.19
N LEU A 182 1.75 -5.60 0.96
CA LEU A 182 0.35 -5.85 1.33
C LEU A 182 -0.59 -5.84 0.12
N ASN A 183 -0.31 -5.00 -0.88
CA ASN A 183 -1.07 -5.01 -2.13
C ASN A 183 -0.95 -6.36 -2.85
N ALA A 184 0.28 -6.83 -3.04
CA ALA A 184 0.56 -8.10 -3.69
C ALA A 184 -0.06 -9.27 -2.91
N LEU A 185 0.10 -9.27 -1.59
CA LEU A 185 -0.46 -10.30 -0.72
C LEU A 185 -1.99 -10.32 -0.77
N SER A 186 -2.63 -9.15 -0.82
CA SER A 186 -4.09 -9.03 -0.93
C SER A 186 -4.62 -9.70 -2.20
N VAL A 187 -3.94 -9.50 -3.33
CA VAL A 187 -4.31 -10.15 -4.60
C VAL A 187 -4.14 -11.67 -4.50
N ILE A 188 -3.00 -12.15 -3.98
CA ILE A 188 -2.69 -13.57 -3.84
C ILE A 188 -3.73 -14.27 -2.96
N ILE A 189 -4.08 -13.70 -1.81
CA ILE A 189 -5.01 -14.31 -0.84
C ILE A 189 -6.45 -14.28 -1.37
N CYS A 190 -6.86 -13.16 -1.97
CA CYS A 190 -8.27 -12.91 -2.27
C CYS A 190 -8.72 -13.42 -3.65
N VAL A 191 -7.79 -13.61 -4.58
CA VAL A 191 -8.10 -14.14 -5.92
C VAL A 191 -7.78 -15.64 -5.96
N PRO A 192 -8.79 -16.52 -6.02
CA PRO A 192 -8.60 -17.97 -5.93
C PRO A 192 -7.72 -18.56 -7.04
N SER A 193 -7.62 -17.93 -8.21
CA SER A 193 -6.70 -18.37 -9.26
C SER A 193 -5.25 -18.22 -8.81
N TYR A 194 -4.86 -17.02 -8.36
CA TYR A 194 -3.53 -16.76 -7.82
C TYR A 194 -3.24 -17.60 -6.59
N ARG A 195 -4.18 -17.70 -5.63
CA ARG A 195 -4.01 -18.55 -4.44
C ARG A 195 -3.70 -20.01 -4.78
N ARG A 196 -4.38 -20.58 -5.78
CA ARG A 196 -4.15 -21.97 -6.21
C ARG A 196 -2.76 -22.14 -6.82
N ILE A 197 -2.33 -21.20 -7.66
CA ILE A 197 -1.00 -21.21 -8.27
C ILE A 197 0.08 -21.06 -7.20
N THR A 198 -0.04 -20.09 -6.31
CA THR A 198 0.92 -19.86 -5.22
C THR A 198 1.03 -21.07 -4.30
N LYS A 199 -0.09 -21.71 -3.94
CA LYS A 199 -0.07 -22.94 -3.13
C LYS A 199 0.66 -24.07 -3.85
N ARG A 200 0.43 -24.26 -5.15
CA ARG A 200 1.15 -25.27 -5.95
C ARG A 200 2.65 -24.98 -6.00
N LEU A 201 3.03 -23.73 -6.27
CA LEU A 201 4.43 -23.30 -6.31
C LEU A 201 5.13 -23.56 -4.97
N LEU A 202 4.52 -23.13 -3.85
CA LEU A 202 5.05 -23.37 -2.51
C LEU A 202 5.22 -24.86 -2.21
N LEU A 203 4.23 -25.69 -2.54
CA LEU A 203 4.33 -27.14 -2.36
C LEU A 203 5.42 -27.77 -3.23
N THR A 204 5.62 -27.29 -4.46
CA THR A 204 6.72 -27.75 -5.32
C THR A 204 8.08 -27.37 -4.73
N ILE A 205 8.24 -26.12 -4.28
CA ILE A 205 9.48 -25.64 -3.66
C ILE A 205 9.79 -26.47 -2.40
N LEU A 206 8.81 -26.67 -1.52
CA LEU A 206 8.97 -27.47 -0.30
C LEU A 206 9.32 -28.93 -0.62
N ARG A 207 8.74 -29.52 -1.67
CA ARG A 207 9.05 -30.89 -2.12
C ARG A 207 10.43 -31.01 -2.75
N CYS A 208 10.89 -30.01 -3.50
CA CYS A 208 12.25 -29.97 -4.04
C CYS A 208 13.27 -29.83 -2.90
N SER A 209 13.04 -28.90 -1.97
CA SER A 209 13.89 -28.69 -0.82
C SER A 209 14.04 -29.94 0.06
N GLY A 210 12.99 -30.75 0.20
CA GLY A 210 13.07 -32.03 0.94
C GLY A 210 13.90 -33.09 0.23
N LYS A 211 13.77 -33.22 -1.10
CA LYS A 211 14.55 -34.19 -1.90
C LYS A 211 16.03 -33.85 -1.96
N ASP A 212 16.38 -32.57 -1.99
CA ASP A 212 17.77 -32.12 -1.96
C ASP A 212 18.42 -32.40 -0.60
N LEU A 213 17.65 -32.31 0.48
CA LEU A 213 18.09 -32.65 1.84
C LEU A 213 18.35 -34.17 1.98
N GLU A 214 17.42 -35.02 1.54
CA GLU A 214 17.59 -36.49 1.56
C GLU A 214 18.79 -36.95 0.72
N ARG A 215 19.00 -36.32 -0.45
CA ARG A 215 20.16 -36.62 -1.32
C ARG A 215 21.48 -36.20 -0.67
N TYR A 216 21.50 -35.11 0.09
CA TYR A 216 22.67 -34.69 0.85
C TYR A 216 22.99 -35.67 1.99
N GLU A 217 22.00 -36.06 2.79
CA GLU A 217 22.16 -37.04 3.87
C GLU A 217 22.66 -38.40 3.36
N SER A 218 22.10 -38.90 2.25
CA SER A 218 22.55 -40.16 1.63
C SER A 218 24.00 -40.10 1.17
N LYS A 219 24.44 -38.96 0.61
CA LYS A 219 25.83 -38.76 0.17
C LYS A 219 26.79 -38.68 1.36
N VAL A 220 26.41 -37.99 2.43
CA VAL A 220 27.19 -37.93 3.68
C VAL A 220 27.34 -39.34 4.26
N HIS A 221 26.25 -40.10 4.40
CA HIS A 221 26.29 -41.43 4.99
C HIS A 221 27.20 -42.40 4.22
N SER A 222 27.14 -42.39 2.88
CA SER A 222 28.01 -43.19 2.00
C SER A 222 29.49 -42.81 2.08
N THR A 223 29.80 -41.53 2.36
CA THR A 223 31.19 -41.06 2.50
C THR A 223 31.78 -41.51 3.84
N THR A 224 31.00 -41.50 4.92
CA THR A 224 31.39 -42.06 6.23
C THR A 224 31.61 -43.58 6.20
N GLU A 225 30.78 -44.34 5.49
CA GLU A 225 30.96 -45.80 5.36
C GLU A 225 32.18 -46.16 4.50
N GLY A 226 32.50 -45.38 3.47
CA GLY A 226 33.69 -45.59 2.63
C GLY A 226 35.00 -45.31 3.36
N ALA A 227 35.02 -44.29 4.23
CA ALA A 227 36.20 -43.97 5.05
C ALA A 227 36.50 -45.03 6.13
N ASN A 228 35.47 -45.71 6.63
CA ASN A 228 35.64 -46.76 7.66
C ASN A 228 36.12 -48.11 7.11
N LYS A 229 36.14 -48.30 5.78
CA LYS A 229 36.60 -49.55 5.12
C LYS A 229 38.04 -49.48 4.61
N THR A 230 38.76 -48.38 4.83
CA THR A 230 40.14 -48.16 4.35
C THR A 230 41.19 -48.15 5.48
N VAL A 231 40.79 -48.56 6.69
CA VAL A 231 41.66 -48.55 7.89
C VAL A 231 41.96 -49.97 8.42
N ASP A 232 41.48 -51.02 7.74
CA ASP A 232 41.81 -52.42 8.05
C ASP A 232 42.75 -53.04 6.99
#